data_AF-A0AAV5HXE6-F1
#
_entry.id   AF-A0AAV5HXE6-F1
#
_cell.length_a   1.000
_cell.length_b   1.000
_cell.length_c   1.000
_cell.angle_alpha   90.00
_cell.angle_beta   90.00
_cell.angle_gamma   90.00
#
_symmetry.space_group_name_H-M   'P 1'
#
loop_
_entity.id
_entity.type
_entity.pdbx_description
1 polymer ?
#
loop_
_entity_poly.entity_id
_entity_poly.type
_entity_poly.pdbx_seq_one_letter_code
_entity_poly.pdbx_strand_id
1 'polypeptide(L)'
;MTSSVSSSLHLLKPSSNSILLYPSRTTDPRRRSQAPVKAASSGDSNGPASNPTKLLTFLGKGGSGKTTAAVFAAQNYAMSGLRTCLVIHGQDPTADWLLNCKIGSSPVVCNDNLSAIRLETTKMLLEPLNQLKQADAHLNVTQGVLEGVGYL
;
A
#
# COMPACT_ATOMS: atom_id res chain seq x y z
N MET A 1 -20.98 40.33 -38.44
CA MET A 1 -19.74 39.52 -38.37
C MET A 1 -19.24 39.64 -36.93
N THR A 2 -19.28 38.69 -36.00
CA THR A 2 -19.53 37.24 -35.91
C THR A 2 -20.03 36.98 -34.48
N SER A 3 -21.30 36.60 -34.30
CA SER A 3 -21.76 35.29 -33.79
C SER A 3 -21.28 34.85 -32.39
N SER A 4 -22.22 34.85 -31.45
CA SER A 4 -22.21 34.13 -30.18
C SER A 4 -22.18 32.62 -30.40
N VAL A 5 -21.44 31.88 -29.57
CA VAL A 5 -21.58 30.42 -29.48
C VAL A 5 -21.47 29.99 -28.02
N SER A 6 -22.64 29.68 -27.45
CA SER A 6 -22.83 28.88 -26.25
C SER A 6 -22.56 27.43 -26.60
N SER A 7 -21.61 26.78 -25.92
CA SER A 7 -21.33 25.36 -26.10
C SER A 7 -21.60 24.61 -24.80
N SER A 8 -22.74 23.94 -24.79
CA SER A 8 -23.18 22.98 -23.78
C SER A 8 -22.21 21.80 -23.69
N LEU A 9 -21.62 21.56 -22.52
CA LEU A 9 -20.90 20.32 -22.25
C LEU A 9 -21.93 19.21 -21.98
N HIS A 10 -22.18 18.40 -23.01
CA HIS A 10 -22.99 17.20 -22.92
C HIS A 10 -22.28 16.12 -22.09
N LEU A 11 -23.02 15.65 -21.08
CA LEU A 11 -22.77 14.46 -20.28
C LEU A 11 -22.71 13.22 -21.19
N LEU A 12 -21.50 12.72 -21.48
CA LEU A 12 -21.29 11.45 -22.16
C LEU A 12 -21.38 10.31 -21.14
N LYS A 13 -22.42 9.48 -21.28
CA LYS A 13 -22.56 8.19 -20.60
C LYS A 13 -21.37 7.29 -20.93
N PRO A 14 -20.73 6.62 -19.96
CA PRO A 14 -19.78 5.56 -20.27
C PRO A 14 -20.56 4.32 -20.75
N SER A 15 -20.36 3.97 -22.02
CA SER A 15 -20.83 2.72 -22.60
C SER A 15 -19.99 1.55 -22.09
N SER A 16 -20.64 0.56 -21.49
CA SER A 16 -20.06 -0.74 -21.15
C SER A 16 -19.64 -1.47 -22.43
N ASN A 17 -18.36 -1.38 -22.79
CA ASN A 17 -17.73 -2.30 -23.74
C ASN A 17 -16.58 -3.01 -23.03
N SER A 18 -16.90 -4.18 -22.48
CA SER A 18 -15.93 -5.16 -21.99
C SER A 18 -15.18 -5.77 -23.18
N ILE A 19 -14.02 -5.22 -23.51
CA ILE A 19 -13.09 -5.88 -24.42
C ILE A 19 -12.10 -6.69 -23.57
N LEU A 20 -12.44 -7.96 -23.37
CA LEU A 20 -11.52 -8.98 -22.90
C LEU A 20 -10.50 -9.25 -24.02
N LEU A 21 -9.30 -8.67 -23.90
CA LEU A 21 -8.16 -9.06 -24.72
C LEU A 21 -7.36 -10.13 -23.96
N TYR A 22 -7.57 -11.38 -24.36
CA TYR A 22 -6.74 -12.52 -23.98
C TYR A 22 -5.39 -12.42 -24.73
N PRO A 23 -4.23 -12.57 -24.06
CA PRO A 23 -2.97 -12.77 -24.76
C PRO A 23 -2.87 -14.21 -25.28
N SER A 24 -2.60 -14.34 -26.56
CA SER A 24 -2.30 -15.59 -27.26
C SER A 24 -1.15 -16.36 -26.61
N ARG A 25 -1.36 -17.66 -26.36
CA ARG A 25 -0.33 -18.59 -25.90
C ARG A 25 0.67 -18.87 -27.03
N THR A 26 1.89 -18.37 -26.90
CA THR A 26 3.07 -18.97 -27.52
C THR A 26 3.73 -19.90 -26.50
N THR A 27 3.81 -21.18 -26.84
CA THR A 27 4.39 -22.24 -26.00
C THR A 27 5.91 -22.14 -26.00
N ASP A 28 6.50 -21.75 -24.87
CA ASP A 28 7.94 -21.85 -24.61
C ASP A 28 8.16 -22.72 -23.35
N PRO A 29 8.72 -23.95 -23.46
CA PRO A 29 8.82 -24.87 -22.36
C PRO A 29 10.17 -24.71 -21.66
N ARG A 30 10.36 -23.66 -20.87
CA ARG A 30 11.44 -23.57 -19.86
C ARG A 30 11.34 -22.33 -18.95
N ARG A 31 10.29 -22.24 -18.11
CA ARG A 31 10.32 -21.32 -16.96
C ARG A 31 9.73 -21.98 -15.72
N ARG A 32 10.63 -22.29 -14.78
CA ARG A 32 10.34 -22.72 -13.41
C ARG A 32 9.20 -21.90 -12.82
N SER A 33 8.06 -22.55 -12.61
CA SER A 33 6.95 -22.06 -11.81
C SER A 33 7.43 -21.93 -10.36
N GLN A 34 7.90 -20.75 -9.97
CA GLN A 34 7.87 -20.37 -8.56
C GLN A 34 6.51 -19.75 -8.30
N ALA A 35 5.59 -20.58 -7.81
CA ALA A 35 4.35 -20.10 -7.24
C ALA A 35 4.66 -19.17 -6.05
N PRO A 36 3.97 -18.04 -5.88
CA PRO A 36 4.13 -17.24 -4.68
C PRO A 36 3.66 -18.05 -3.47
N VAL A 37 4.57 -18.31 -2.53
CA VAL A 37 4.25 -18.92 -1.24
C VAL A 37 3.35 -17.96 -0.45
N LYS A 38 2.10 -18.36 -0.25
CA LYS A 38 1.11 -17.63 0.53
C LYS A 38 1.27 -18.03 1.99
N ALA A 39 1.91 -17.21 2.80
CA ALA A 39 1.91 -17.39 4.24
C ALA A 39 0.50 -17.05 4.78
N ALA A 40 -0.22 -18.07 5.25
CA ALA A 40 -1.49 -17.90 5.96
C ALA A 40 -1.24 -18.16 7.44
N SER A 41 -1.51 -17.17 8.30
CA SER A 41 -1.60 -17.40 9.74
C SER A 41 -2.90 -18.16 10.03
N SER A 42 -2.77 -19.39 10.54
CA SER A 42 -3.89 -20.21 11.00
C SER A 42 -4.58 -19.53 12.18
N GLY A 43 -5.77 -18.97 11.94
CA GLY A 43 -6.68 -18.50 12.98
C GLY A 43 -7.74 -19.55 13.27
N ASP A 44 -7.87 -19.90 14.54
CA ASP A 44 -8.83 -20.87 15.10
C ASP A 44 -10.28 -20.62 14.65
N SER A 45 -10.97 -21.71 14.34
CA SER A 45 -12.35 -21.75 13.87
C SER A 45 -13.36 -21.60 15.02
N ASN A 46 -13.86 -20.39 15.29
CA ASN A 46 -15.22 -20.13 15.83
C ASN A 46 -15.54 -18.62 15.96
N GLY A 47 -15.54 -17.90 14.83
CA GLY A 47 -15.99 -16.50 14.75
C GLY A 47 -16.57 -16.20 13.35
N PRO A 48 -17.36 -15.12 13.18
CA PRO A 48 -17.91 -14.76 11.87
C PRO A 48 -16.77 -14.69 10.86
N ALA A 49 -16.90 -15.43 9.75
CA ALA A 49 -15.86 -15.70 8.76
C ALA A 49 -14.85 -14.54 8.66
N SER A 50 -13.75 -14.64 9.40
CA SER A 50 -12.72 -13.61 9.46
C SER A 50 -11.96 -13.70 8.16
N ASN A 51 -12.46 -13.02 7.12
CA ASN A 51 -11.77 -12.93 5.85
C ASN A 51 -10.37 -12.37 6.16
N PRO A 52 -9.31 -13.19 6.03
CA PRO A 52 -7.99 -12.77 6.47
C PRO A 52 -7.52 -11.61 5.61
N THR A 53 -6.97 -10.58 6.25
CA THR A 53 -6.34 -9.45 5.57
C THR A 53 -5.22 -9.98 4.67
N LYS A 54 -5.21 -9.56 3.41
CA LYS A 54 -4.19 -9.98 2.45
C LYS A 54 -3.19 -8.84 2.28
N LEU A 55 -1.90 -9.15 2.36
CA LEU A 55 -0.81 -8.21 2.04
C LEU A 55 -0.45 -8.37 0.56
N LEU A 56 -0.50 -7.27 -0.19
CA LEU A 56 -0.07 -7.20 -1.58
C LEU A 56 1.08 -6.20 -1.69
N THR A 57 2.22 -6.66 -2.20
CA THR A 57 3.42 -5.84 -2.37
C THR A 57 3.89 -5.89 -3.81
N PHE A 58 4.21 -4.73 -4.37
CA PHE A 58 4.74 -4.61 -5.73
C PHE A 58 6.27 -4.57 -5.69
N LEU A 59 6.92 -5.49 -6.39
CA LEU A 59 8.38 -5.62 -6.44
C LEU A 59 8.92 -5.24 -7.83
N GLY A 60 10.14 -4.71 -7.87
CA GLY A 60 10.74 -4.20 -9.11
C GLY A 60 11.86 -3.19 -8.86
N LYS A 61 12.66 -2.92 -9.89
CA LYS A 61 13.77 -1.96 -9.86
C LYS A 61 13.29 -0.52 -9.64
N GLY A 62 14.19 0.41 -9.35
CA GLY A 62 13.87 1.85 -9.35
C GLY A 62 13.23 2.27 -10.68
N GLY A 63 12.21 3.13 -10.64
CA GLY A 63 11.52 3.62 -11.85
C GLY A 63 10.55 2.63 -12.52
N SER A 64 10.35 1.41 -12.00
CA SER A 64 9.45 0.42 -12.64
C SER A 64 7.95 0.65 -12.39
N GLY A 65 7.55 1.80 -11.83
CA GLY A 65 6.13 2.13 -11.58
C GLY A 65 5.47 1.39 -10.40
N LYS A 66 6.24 0.86 -9.43
CA LYS A 66 5.68 0.13 -8.27
C LYS A 66 4.64 0.93 -7.49
N THR A 67 4.95 2.18 -7.16
CA THR A 67 4.04 3.08 -6.42
C THR A 67 2.75 3.29 -7.22
N THR A 68 2.88 3.55 -8.52
CA THR A 68 1.74 3.71 -9.43
C THR A 68 0.86 2.46 -9.46
N ALA A 69 1.45 1.28 -9.65
CA ALA A 69 0.71 0.02 -9.66
C ALA A 69 -0.01 -0.26 -8.32
N ALA A 70 0.63 0.06 -7.20
CA ALA A 70 0.03 -0.07 -5.86
C ALA A 70 -1.19 0.84 -5.68
N VAL A 71 -1.11 2.10 -6.12
CA VAL A 71 -2.23 3.05 -6.04
C VAL A 71 -3.43 2.58 -6.87
N PHE A 72 -3.21 2.19 -8.13
CA PHE A 72 -4.30 1.71 -8.99
C PHE A 72 -4.92 0.41 -8.47
N ALA A 73 -4.11 -0.52 -7.97
CA ALA A 73 -4.63 -1.74 -7.35
C ALA A 73 -5.48 -1.44 -6.11
N ALA A 74 -5.03 -0.50 -5.27
CA ALA A 74 -5.77 -0.10 -4.08
C ALA A 74 -7.12 0.54 -4.43
N GLN A 75 -7.15 1.44 -5.42
CA GLN A 75 -8.40 2.02 -5.94
C GLN A 75 -9.33 0.93 -6.48
N ASN A 76 -8.82 0.01 -7.30
CA ASN A 76 -9.63 -1.06 -7.87
C ASN A 76 -10.25 -1.98 -6.80
N TYR A 77 -9.49 -2.33 -5.75
CA TYR A 77 -10.03 -3.14 -4.65
C TYR A 77 -11.06 -2.38 -3.82
N ALA A 78 -10.84 -1.10 -3.55
CA ALA A 78 -11.80 -0.25 -2.85
C ALA A 78 -13.11 -0.09 -3.64
N MET A 79 -13.03 0.15 -4.96
CA MET A 79 -14.17 0.18 -5.87
C MET A 79 -14.91 -1.15 -5.94
N SER A 80 -14.21 -2.27 -5.71
CA SER A 80 -14.81 -3.61 -5.64
C SER A 80 -15.47 -3.90 -4.28
N GLY A 81 -15.56 -2.90 -3.39
CA GLY A 81 -16.18 -3.02 -2.07
C GLY A 81 -15.27 -3.61 -0.98
N LEU A 82 -13.97 -3.80 -1.24
CA LEU A 82 -13.04 -4.32 -0.25
C LEU A 82 -12.46 -3.19 0.61
N ARG A 83 -12.46 -3.39 1.93
CA ARG A 83 -11.73 -2.52 2.86
C ARG A 83 -10.24 -2.59 2.56
N THR A 84 -9.70 -1.51 2.00
CA THR A 84 -8.35 -1.45 1.45
C THR A 84 -7.56 -0.37 2.16
N CYS A 85 -6.32 -0.69 2.55
CA CYS A 85 -5.37 0.26 3.12
C CYS A 85 -4.11 0.27 2.25
N LEU A 86 -3.81 1.42 1.64
CA LEU A 86 -2.55 1.64 0.94
C LEU A 86 -1.46 2.03 1.94
N VAL A 87 -0.44 1.18 2.07
CA VAL A 87 0.71 1.44 2.92
C VAL A 87 1.88 1.89 2.05
N ILE A 88 2.45 3.04 2.37
CA ILE A 88 3.54 3.66 1.62
C ILE A 88 4.77 3.72 2.49
N HIS A 89 5.93 3.46 1.92
CA HIS A 89 7.22 3.59 2.58
C HIS A 89 8.11 4.57 1.81
N GLY A 90 8.78 5.47 2.54
CA GLY A 90 9.68 6.49 1.97
C GLY A 90 9.04 7.86 1.77
N GLN A 91 9.78 8.77 1.14
CA GLN A 91 9.43 10.19 0.96
C GLN A 91 8.83 10.51 -0.43
N ASP A 92 8.56 9.48 -1.24
CA ASP A 92 8.00 9.66 -2.59
C ASP A 92 6.58 10.25 -2.52
N PRO A 93 6.34 11.46 -3.09
CA PRO A 93 5.02 12.11 -3.07
C PRO A 93 4.09 11.55 -4.17
N THR A 94 4.56 10.66 -5.05
CA THR A 94 3.80 10.17 -6.21
C THR A 94 2.40 9.67 -5.83
N ALA A 95 2.26 8.95 -4.72
CA ALA A 95 0.97 8.43 -4.31
C ALA A 95 -0.01 9.51 -3.83
N ASP A 96 0.47 10.56 -3.16
CA ASP A 96 -0.36 11.68 -2.71
C ASP A 96 -1.00 12.36 -3.92
N TRP A 97 -0.22 12.55 -5.00
CA TRP A 97 -0.71 13.10 -6.26
C TRP A 97 -1.69 12.16 -6.98
N LEU A 98 -1.36 10.87 -7.09
CA LEU A 98 -2.23 9.90 -7.78
C LEU A 98 -3.55 9.65 -7.05
N LEU A 99 -3.57 9.76 -5.71
CA LEU A 99 -4.77 9.63 -4.90
C LEU A 99 -5.49 10.95 -4.65
N ASN A 100 -4.88 12.09 -4.99
CA ASN A 100 -5.34 13.41 -4.61
C ASN A 100 -5.66 13.49 -3.09
N CYS A 101 -4.78 12.89 -2.28
CA CYS A 101 -4.96 12.68 -0.85
C CYS A 101 -3.63 12.97 -0.14
N LYS A 102 -3.64 13.78 0.92
CA LYS A 102 -2.42 14.09 1.68
C LYS A 102 -2.13 12.96 2.68
N ILE A 103 -1.10 12.15 2.41
CA ILE A 103 -0.84 10.93 3.18
C ILE A 103 0.21 11.21 4.26
N GLY A 104 -0.21 11.10 5.51
CA GLY A 104 0.64 11.32 6.68
C GLY A 104 1.07 10.04 7.39
N SER A 105 1.72 10.22 8.54
CA SER A 105 2.15 9.14 9.44
C SER A 105 1.01 8.48 10.24
N SER A 106 -0.22 8.98 10.09
CA SER A 106 -1.44 8.41 10.66
C SER A 106 -2.36 7.95 9.52
N PRO A 107 -3.17 6.89 9.69
CA PRO A 107 -4.13 6.49 8.67
C PRO A 107 -5.09 7.63 8.29
N VAL A 108 -5.18 7.91 7.00
CA VAL A 108 -6.11 8.90 6.43
C VAL A 108 -7.06 8.18 5.49
N VAL A 109 -8.35 8.50 5.56
CA VAL A 109 -9.34 8.03 4.58
C VAL A 109 -9.20 8.87 3.32
N CYS A 110 -8.92 8.24 2.19
CA CYS A 110 -8.76 8.93 0.91
C CYS A 110 -10.03 8.84 0.05
N ASN A 111 -10.75 7.72 0.09
CA ASN A 111 -12.03 7.48 -0.63
C ASN A 111 -12.85 6.41 0.09
N ASP A 112 -14.05 6.11 -0.41
CA ASP A 112 -14.86 4.99 0.08
C ASP A 112 -14.08 3.67 0.05
N ASN A 113 -14.02 2.99 1.20
CA ASN A 113 -13.26 1.75 1.41
C ASN A 113 -11.74 1.85 1.17
N LEU A 114 -11.17 3.05 1.02
CA LEU A 114 -9.74 3.26 0.82
C LEU A 114 -9.15 4.20 1.88
N SER A 115 -8.30 3.66 2.74
CA SER A 115 -7.40 4.44 3.59
C SER A 115 -5.96 4.37 3.08
N ALA A 116 -5.13 5.32 3.50
CA ALA A 116 -3.70 5.31 3.23
C ALA A 116 -2.90 5.75 4.46
N ILE A 117 -1.69 5.21 4.60
CA ILE A 117 -0.73 5.60 5.64
C ILE A 117 0.69 5.59 5.07
N ARG A 118 1.50 6.56 5.49
CA ARG A 118 2.93 6.61 5.20
C ARG A 118 3.73 6.16 6.41
N LEU A 119 4.51 5.11 6.25
CA LEU A 119 5.41 4.61 7.28
C LEU A 119 6.69 5.44 7.29
N GLU A 120 6.92 6.10 8.42
CA GLU A 120 8.16 6.82 8.70
C GLU A 120 9.03 5.98 9.64
N THR A 121 9.89 5.14 9.06
CA THR A 121 10.67 4.13 9.81
C THR A 121 11.45 4.72 10.98
N THR A 122 12.06 5.89 10.81
CA THR A 122 12.81 6.56 11.89
C THR A 122 11.91 6.86 13.09
N LYS A 123 10.69 7.40 12.86
CA LYS A 123 9.74 7.69 13.94
C LYS A 123 9.20 6.40 14.56
N MET A 124 8.91 5.39 13.73
CA MET A 124 8.40 4.09 14.19
C MET A 124 9.41 3.31 15.03
N LEU A 125 10.71 3.50 14.84
CA LEU A 125 11.75 2.78 15.58
C LEU A 125 12.23 3.52 16.83
N LEU A 126 12.15 4.85 16.86
CA LEU A 126 12.73 5.63 17.96
C LEU A 126 12.13 5.28 19.32
N GLU A 127 10.80 5.15 19.39
CA GLU A 127 10.10 4.84 20.63
C GLU A 127 10.32 3.38 21.09
N PRO A 128 10.18 2.36 20.23
CA PRO A 128 10.54 0.99 20.58
C PRO A 128 12.00 0.81 21.01
N LEU A 129 12.95 1.52 20.37
CA LEU A 129 14.36 1.46 20.77
C LEU A 129 14.60 2.11 22.14
N ASN A 130 13.88 3.18 22.48
CA ASN A 130 13.95 3.80 23.81
C ASN A 130 13.35 2.89 24.88
N GLN A 131 12.21 2.25 24.59
CA GLN A 131 11.63 1.24 25.48
C GLN A 131 12.58 0.07 25.70
N LEU A 132 13.23 -0.40 24.65
CA LEU A 132 14.23 -1.48 24.72
C LEU A 132 15.42 -1.06 25.60
N LYS A 133 15.91 0.17 25.46
CA LYS A 133 16.98 0.72 26.31
C LYS A 133 16.57 0.76 27.79
N GLN A 134 15.35 1.19 28.09
CA GLN A 134 14.85 1.24 29.48
C GLN A 134 14.69 -0.16 30.08
N ALA A 135 14.19 -1.12 29.30
CA ALA A 135 14.07 -2.51 29.74
C ALA A 135 15.44 -3.15 30.00
N ASP A 136 16.43 -2.89 29.16
CA ASP A 136 17.80 -3.40 29.34
C ASP A 136 18.43 -2.86 30.62
N ALA A 137 18.30 -1.55 30.89
CA ALA A 137 18.78 -0.92 32.12
C ALA A 137 18.13 -1.51 33.38
N HIS A 138 16.84 -1.89 33.31
CA HIS A 138 16.13 -2.49 34.43
C HIS A 138 16.50 -3.97 34.65
N LEU A 139 16.80 -4.70 33.59
CA LEU A 139 17.08 -6.15 33.65
C LEU A 139 18.57 -6.47 33.70
N ASN A 140 19.46 -5.48 33.54
CA ASN A 140 20.91 -5.62 33.49
C ASN A 140 21.36 -6.71 32.49
N VAL A 141 20.62 -6.83 31.38
CA VAL A 141 20.80 -7.90 30.37
C VAL A 141 22.08 -7.68 29.59
N THR A 142 22.41 -6.42 29.28
CA THR A 142 23.76 -6.01 28.91
C THR A 142 24.43 -5.35 30.11
N GLN A 143 25.66 -5.76 30.45
CA GLN A 143 26.47 -5.13 31.51
C GLN A 143 26.92 -3.71 31.10
N GLY A 144 25.99 -2.80 30.83
CA GLY A 144 26.28 -1.38 30.54
C GLY A 144 26.74 -1.08 29.11
N VAL A 145 26.51 -1.95 28.13
CA VAL A 145 27.01 -1.74 26.74
C VAL A 145 26.25 -0.62 26.01
N LEU A 146 25.02 -0.29 26.42
CA LEU A 146 24.16 0.70 25.75
C LEU A 146 24.21 2.12 26.35
N GLU A 147 25.06 2.38 27.34
CA GLU A 147 25.16 3.72 27.96
C GLU A 147 25.74 4.79 27.01
N GLY A 148 26.44 4.40 25.94
CA GLY A 148 27.14 5.32 25.03
C GLY A 148 26.32 5.98 23.91
N VAL A 149 25.06 5.61 23.67
CA VAL A 149 24.29 6.07 22.48
C VAL A 149 23.41 7.28 22.82
N GLY A 150 23.96 8.29 23.49
CA GLY A 150 23.19 9.35 24.13
C GLY A 150 23.67 10.78 23.90
N TYR A 151 24.24 11.12 22.74
CA TYR A 151 24.45 12.52 22.34
C TYR A 151 24.42 12.67 20.81
N LEU A 152 23.21 12.74 20.24
CA LEU A 152 22.91 13.35 18.94
C LEU A 152 21.52 14.01 19.02
#